data_AF-U2P2Y9-F1
#
_entry.id   AF-U2P2Y9-F1
#
_cell.length_a   1.000
_cell.length_b   1.000
_cell.length_c   1.000
_cell.angle_alpha   90.00
_cell.angle_beta   90.00
_cell.angle_gamma   90.00
#
_symmetry.space_group_name_H-M   'P 1'
#
loop_
_entity.id
_entity.type
_entity.pdbx_description
1 polymer ?
#
loop_
_entity_poly.entity_id
_entity_poly.type
_entity_poly.pdbx_seq_one_letter_code
_entity_poly.pdbx_strand_id
1 'polypeptide(L)'
;MTQLDKDAHDTQMADMKSFAEEMPAIGIFWYDPTDNTFFGVCKSELTPKMVEEAANKGLPFINYKHLHRQVWAKEYFMAQAKHLHTKFKGDYTQIPRGRVAWNIDKFIVLVGHWAESLQPQLTELIEQHFHLPYFEFVYDEHWDLGHGWSGDMK
;
A
#
# COMPACT_ATOMS: atom_id res chain seq x y z
N MET A 1 -21.12 11.14 -19.89
CA MET A 1 -20.73 11.66 -18.57
C MET A 1 -21.93 12.39 -18.00
N THR A 2 -22.68 11.70 -17.17
CA THR A 2 -23.87 12.23 -16.49
C THR A 2 -23.42 13.13 -15.35
N GLN A 3 -24.15 14.21 -15.12
CA GLN A 3 -23.87 15.24 -14.12
C GLN A 3 -23.69 14.67 -12.68
N LEU A 4 -24.28 13.49 -12.42
CA LEU A 4 -24.15 12.70 -11.20
C LEU A 4 -22.72 12.23 -10.88
N ASP A 5 -21.88 11.97 -11.89
CA ASP A 5 -20.50 11.49 -11.66
C ASP A 5 -19.56 12.62 -11.21
N LYS A 6 -19.87 13.86 -11.63
CA LYS A 6 -19.07 15.03 -11.29
C LYS A 6 -19.30 15.48 -9.85
N ASP A 7 -20.54 15.45 -9.40
CA ASP A 7 -20.89 15.87 -8.04
C ASP A 7 -20.33 14.90 -6.98
N ALA A 8 -20.30 13.59 -7.28
CA ALA A 8 -19.67 12.58 -6.43
C ALA A 8 -18.14 12.76 -6.35
N HIS A 9 -17.51 12.99 -7.50
CA HIS A 9 -16.07 13.28 -7.61
C HIS A 9 -15.71 14.57 -6.85
N ASP A 10 -16.46 15.65 -7.04
CA ASP A 10 -16.17 16.94 -6.41
C ASP A 10 -16.43 16.91 -4.89
N THR A 11 -17.40 16.13 -4.43
CA THR A 11 -17.66 15.90 -2.99
C THR A 11 -16.53 15.11 -2.34
N GLN A 12 -16.03 14.04 -2.98
CA GLN A 12 -14.88 13.29 -2.48
C GLN A 12 -13.58 14.13 -2.45
N MET A 13 -13.37 14.99 -3.45
CA MET A 13 -12.23 15.91 -3.50
C MET A 13 -12.33 17.02 -2.45
N ALA A 14 -13.55 17.44 -2.08
CA ALA A 14 -13.79 18.38 -0.99
C ALA A 14 -13.63 17.71 0.38
N ASP A 15 -14.02 16.44 0.52
CA ASP A 15 -13.82 15.65 1.73
C ASP A 15 -12.34 15.31 1.96
N MET A 16 -11.57 15.04 0.90
CA MET A 16 -10.10 14.94 0.96
C MET A 16 -9.43 16.24 1.41
N LYS A 17 -10.08 17.40 1.20
CA LYS A 17 -9.59 18.70 1.68
C LYS A 17 -9.98 19.02 3.12
N SER A 18 -10.99 18.34 3.67
CA SER A 18 -11.60 18.73 4.96
C SER A 18 -11.24 17.81 6.13
N PHE A 19 -10.62 16.64 5.88
CA PHE A 19 -10.18 15.72 6.93
C PHE A 19 -8.76 15.20 6.69
N ALA A 20 -7.77 16.02 7.08
CA ALA A 20 -6.49 15.65 7.70
C ALA A 20 -5.45 16.75 7.42
N GLU A 21 -4.62 17.08 8.42
CA GLU A 21 -3.38 17.84 8.19
C GLU A 21 -2.41 17.07 7.28
N GLU A 22 -2.69 15.80 6.97
CA GLU A 22 -1.84 14.89 6.21
C GLU A 22 -2.59 14.27 5.01
N MET A 23 -1.98 14.32 3.82
CA MET A 23 -2.57 13.76 2.60
C MET A 23 -2.61 12.22 2.64
N PRO A 24 -3.66 11.58 2.08
CA PRO A 24 -3.70 10.13 1.97
C PRO A 24 -2.55 9.62 1.10
N ALA A 25 -2.05 8.42 1.37
CA ALA A 25 -0.84 7.90 0.75
C ALA A 25 -1.02 6.53 0.11
N ILE A 26 -0.29 6.28 -0.96
CA ILE A 26 -0.09 4.96 -1.56
C ILE A 26 1.28 4.42 -1.17
N GLY A 27 1.46 3.11 -1.12
CA GLY A 27 2.73 2.55 -0.65
C GLY A 27 2.72 1.04 -0.49
N ILE A 28 3.75 0.58 0.21
CA ILE A 28 3.96 -0.82 0.55
C ILE A 28 4.30 -0.94 2.03
N PHE A 29 3.93 -2.06 2.63
CA PHE A 29 4.21 -2.35 4.02
C PHE A 29 4.58 -3.81 4.25
N TRP A 30 5.22 -4.06 5.39
CA TRP A 30 5.48 -5.38 5.96
C TRP A 30 4.95 -5.43 7.38
N TYR A 31 4.20 -6.48 7.67
CA TYR A 31 3.53 -6.69 8.93
C TYR A 31 4.29 -7.71 9.78
N ASP A 32 4.46 -7.40 11.07
CA ASP A 32 4.98 -8.32 12.05
C ASP A 32 3.82 -8.93 12.86
N PRO A 33 3.56 -10.25 12.70
CA PRO A 33 2.50 -10.92 13.45
C PRO A 33 2.81 -11.08 14.95
N THR A 34 4.07 -10.97 15.36
CA THR A 34 4.47 -11.09 16.78
C THR A 34 4.18 -9.79 17.52
N ASP A 35 4.54 -8.67 16.91
CA ASP A 35 4.40 -7.33 17.51
C ASP A 35 3.07 -6.65 17.12
N ASN A 36 2.27 -7.27 16.24
CA ASN A 36 1.02 -6.74 15.68
C ASN A 36 1.17 -5.31 15.15
N THR A 37 2.22 -5.07 14.35
CA THR A 37 2.57 -3.74 13.84
C THR A 37 3.29 -3.79 12.50
N PHE A 38 3.38 -2.66 11.80
CA PHE A 38 4.23 -2.55 10.62
C PHE A 38 5.67 -2.24 11.02
N PHE A 39 6.60 -3.13 10.66
CA PHE A 39 8.03 -2.87 10.86
C PHE A 39 8.70 -2.19 9.66
N GLY A 40 8.01 -2.12 8.53
CA GLY A 40 8.44 -1.41 7.34
C GLY A 40 7.24 -0.79 6.65
N VAL A 41 7.31 0.52 6.39
CA VAL A 41 6.31 1.28 5.62
C VAL A 41 7.06 2.19 4.67
N CYS A 42 6.72 2.10 3.38
CA CYS A 42 7.25 2.98 2.35
C CYS A 42 6.07 3.57 1.58
N LYS A 43 5.90 4.90 1.65
CA LYS A 43 4.72 5.57 1.13
C LYS A 43 5.07 6.84 0.36
N SER A 44 4.14 7.28 -0.48
CA SER A 44 4.13 8.59 -1.12
C SER A 44 2.70 9.11 -1.11
N GLU A 45 2.54 10.40 -0.83
CA GLU A 45 1.24 11.06 -0.88
C GLU A 45 0.57 10.90 -2.25
N LEU A 46 -0.72 10.64 -2.23
CA LEU A 46 -1.57 10.68 -3.41
C LEU A 46 -2.06 12.10 -3.59
N THR A 47 -1.48 12.81 -4.56
CA THR A 47 -1.88 14.19 -4.85
C THR A 47 -3.02 14.25 -5.87
N PRO A 48 -3.88 15.28 -5.83
CA PRO A 48 -4.90 15.52 -6.86
C PRO A 48 -4.33 15.49 -8.30
N LYS A 49 -3.14 16.06 -8.49
CA LYS A 49 -2.45 16.07 -9.78
C LYS A 49 -2.14 14.66 -10.29
N MET A 50 -1.75 13.74 -9.40
CA MET A 50 -1.50 12.34 -9.78
C MET A 50 -2.78 11.64 -10.24
N VAL A 51 -3.91 11.91 -9.57
CA VAL A 51 -5.23 11.38 -9.95
C VAL A 51 -5.67 11.92 -11.31
N GLU A 52 -5.56 13.24 -11.52
CA GLU A 52 -5.88 13.89 -12.79
C GLU A 52 -5.01 13.36 -13.94
N GLU A 53 -3.69 13.25 -13.72
CA GLU A 53 -2.77 12.70 -14.72
C GLU A 53 -3.07 11.23 -15.06
N ALA A 54 -3.44 10.42 -14.08
CA ALA A 54 -3.81 9.03 -14.29
C ALA A 54 -5.10 8.93 -15.12
N ALA A 55 -6.13 9.72 -14.77
CA ALA A 55 -7.38 9.81 -15.53
C ALA A 55 -7.13 10.24 -16.99
N ASN A 56 -6.33 11.29 -17.21
CA ASN A 56 -5.99 11.77 -18.55
C ASN A 56 -5.22 10.74 -19.39
N LYS A 57 -4.44 9.86 -18.75
CA LYS A 57 -3.70 8.78 -19.42
C LYS A 57 -4.50 7.48 -19.53
N GLY A 58 -5.73 7.44 -19.01
CA GLY A 58 -6.54 6.22 -18.94
C GLY A 58 -5.88 5.13 -18.08
N LEU A 59 -5.10 5.50 -17.07
CA LEU A 59 -4.45 4.57 -16.16
C LEU A 59 -5.43 4.18 -15.04
N PRO A 60 -5.81 2.90 -14.92
CA PRO A 60 -6.76 2.48 -13.90
C PRO A 60 -6.16 2.50 -12.49
N PHE A 61 -4.83 2.45 -12.36
CA PHE A 61 -4.15 2.34 -11.07
C PHE A 61 -3.04 3.38 -10.89
N ILE A 62 -2.90 3.87 -9.65
CA ILE A 62 -1.73 4.61 -9.20
C ILE A 62 -1.07 3.80 -8.10
N ASN A 63 0.16 3.37 -8.40
CA ASN A 63 0.95 2.49 -7.57
C ASN A 63 2.17 3.19 -7.00
N TYR A 64 2.60 2.75 -5.82
CA TYR A 64 3.91 3.12 -5.31
C TYR A 64 5.02 2.59 -6.21
N LYS A 65 5.98 3.47 -6.53
CA LYS A 65 7.02 3.24 -7.53
C LYS A 65 8.00 2.10 -7.19
N HIS A 66 8.16 1.76 -5.92
CA HIS A 66 9.08 0.71 -5.51
C HIS A 66 8.35 -0.61 -5.25
N LEU A 67 9.04 -1.70 -5.57
CA LEU A 67 8.60 -3.06 -5.28
C LEU A 67 9.12 -3.49 -3.90
N HIS A 68 8.40 -4.40 -3.24
CA HIS A 68 8.82 -4.97 -1.95
C HIS A 68 10.24 -5.54 -2.02
N ARG A 69 10.56 -6.32 -3.06
CA ARG A 69 11.90 -6.87 -3.28
C ARG A 69 13.01 -5.81 -3.33
N GLN A 70 12.74 -4.68 -3.98
CA GLN A 70 13.73 -3.60 -4.13
C GLN A 70 14.03 -2.93 -2.78
N VAL A 71 12.99 -2.61 -2.02
CA VAL A 71 13.13 -2.03 -0.68
C VAL A 71 13.77 -3.04 0.27
N TRP A 72 13.34 -4.30 0.22
CA TRP A 72 13.89 -5.39 1.03
C TRP A 72 15.41 -5.53 0.89
N ALA A 73 15.88 -5.62 -0.36
CA ALA A 73 17.31 -5.71 -0.65
C ALA A 73 18.06 -4.45 -0.17
N LYS A 74 17.49 -3.27 -0.43
CA LYS A 74 18.09 -2.00 -0.01
C LYS A 74 18.26 -1.91 1.52
N GLU A 75 17.21 -2.19 2.27
CA GLU A 75 17.24 -2.13 3.74
C GLU A 75 18.18 -3.19 4.32
N TYR A 76 18.23 -4.40 3.74
CA TYR A 76 19.20 -5.42 4.12
C TYR A 76 20.64 -4.92 3.96
N PHE A 77 21.02 -4.45 2.77
CA PHE A 77 22.40 -4.01 2.51
C PHE A 77 22.78 -2.78 3.32
N MET A 78 21.85 -1.84 3.55
CA MET A 78 22.09 -0.71 4.43
C MET A 78 22.37 -1.13 5.87
N ALA A 79 21.64 -2.12 6.40
CA ALA A 79 21.89 -2.65 7.74
C ALA A 79 23.23 -3.40 7.82
N GLN A 80 23.58 -4.20 6.80
CA GLN A 80 24.88 -4.89 6.75
C GLN A 80 26.05 -3.90 6.74
N ALA A 81 25.97 -2.85 5.93
CA ALA A 81 27.01 -1.82 5.85
C ALA A 81 27.21 -1.06 7.17
N LYS A 82 26.16 -0.98 8.00
CA LYS A 82 26.19 -0.33 9.32
C LYS A 82 26.38 -1.31 10.49
N HIS A 83 26.53 -2.60 10.21
CA HIS A 83 26.58 -3.67 11.23
C HIS A 83 25.37 -3.66 12.18
N LEU A 84 24.17 -3.37 11.66
CA LEU A 84 22.92 -3.30 12.42
C LEU A 84 22.07 -4.57 12.25
N HIS A 85 21.30 -4.89 13.28
CA HIS A 85 20.25 -5.89 13.16
C HIS A 85 19.10 -5.37 12.28
N THR A 86 18.49 -6.24 11.48
CA THR A 86 17.36 -5.88 10.62
C THR A 86 16.38 -7.04 10.47
N LYS A 87 15.08 -6.70 10.38
CA LYS A 87 14.00 -7.64 10.01
C LYS A 87 13.98 -7.91 8.49
N PHE A 88 14.58 -7.03 7.69
CA PHE A 88 14.74 -7.19 6.23
C PHE A 88 15.84 -8.19 5.89
N LYS A 89 15.62 -9.49 6.15
CA LYS A 89 16.60 -10.57 5.90
C LYS A 89 15.92 -11.85 5.42
N GLY A 90 16.61 -12.62 4.58
CA GLY A 90 16.03 -13.82 3.97
C GLY A 90 15.04 -13.48 2.85
N ASP A 91 14.11 -14.39 2.60
CA ASP A 91 13.12 -14.26 1.54
C ASP A 91 11.95 -13.34 1.97
N TYR A 92 11.78 -12.23 1.25
CA TYR A 92 10.72 -11.26 1.52
C TYR A 92 9.31 -11.82 1.27
N THR A 93 9.19 -12.91 0.49
CA THR A 93 7.89 -13.52 0.21
C THR A 93 7.34 -14.30 1.40
N GLN A 94 8.21 -14.75 2.31
CA GLN A 94 7.86 -15.47 3.53
C GLN A 94 7.33 -14.54 4.64
N ILE A 95 7.21 -13.25 4.36
CA ILE A 95 6.85 -12.23 5.33
C ILE A 95 5.51 -11.60 4.94
N PRO A 96 4.56 -11.47 5.88
CA PRO A 96 3.31 -10.76 5.66
C PRO A 96 3.56 -9.36 5.11
N ARG A 97 2.98 -9.06 3.96
CA ARG A 97 3.21 -7.81 3.24
C ARG A 97 2.00 -7.44 2.39
N GLY A 98 1.86 -6.15 2.13
CA GLY A 98 0.79 -5.66 1.27
C GLY A 98 1.13 -4.35 0.57
N ARG A 99 0.20 -3.90 -0.26
CA ARG A 99 0.32 -2.68 -1.06
C ARG A 99 -0.96 -1.87 -0.97
N VAL A 100 -0.81 -0.59 -0.67
CA VAL A 100 -1.87 0.42 -0.80
C VAL A 100 -1.75 1.06 -2.18
N ALA A 101 -2.82 1.03 -2.95
CA ALA A 101 -2.89 1.63 -4.28
C ALA A 101 -4.20 2.42 -4.45
N TRP A 102 -4.21 3.35 -5.40
CA TRP A 102 -5.43 3.98 -5.86
C TRP A 102 -5.92 3.27 -7.12
N ASN A 103 -7.20 2.92 -7.16
CA ASN A 103 -7.87 2.30 -8.30
C ASN A 103 -9.07 3.15 -8.69
N ILE A 104 -8.95 3.88 -9.81
CA ILE A 104 -9.96 4.78 -10.42
C ILE A 104 -10.52 5.83 -9.45
N ASP A 105 -11.33 5.41 -8.48
CA ASP A 105 -12.13 6.21 -7.54
C ASP A 105 -11.96 5.82 -6.06
N LYS A 106 -11.13 4.82 -5.75
CA LYS A 106 -10.96 4.35 -4.37
C LYS A 106 -9.57 3.85 -4.05
N PHE A 107 -9.24 3.84 -2.76
CA PHE A 107 -8.08 3.11 -2.27
C PHE A 107 -8.38 1.62 -2.18
N ILE A 108 -7.40 0.82 -2.59
CA ILE A 108 -7.40 -0.63 -2.41
C ILE A 108 -6.14 -1.06 -1.68
N VAL A 109 -6.30 -2.10 -0.86
CA VAL A 109 -5.22 -2.74 -0.12
C VAL A 109 -5.07 -4.16 -0.62
N LEU A 110 -4.01 -4.37 -1.39
CA LEU A 110 -3.64 -5.65 -1.97
C LEU A 110 -2.85 -6.46 -0.94
N VAL A 111 -3.40 -7.59 -0.50
CA VAL A 111 -2.84 -8.48 0.53
C VAL A 111 -3.12 -9.95 0.21
N GLY A 112 -2.45 -10.85 0.93
CA GLY A 112 -2.70 -12.28 0.86
C GLY A 112 -3.78 -12.69 1.87
N HIS A 113 -4.25 -13.92 1.77
CA HIS A 113 -5.22 -14.54 2.67
C HIS A 113 -4.74 -14.59 4.12
N TRP A 114 -3.43 -14.44 4.38
CA TRP A 114 -2.89 -14.25 5.73
C TRP A 114 -3.53 -13.07 6.48
N ALA A 115 -4.07 -12.08 5.76
CA ALA A 115 -4.70 -10.89 6.33
C ALA A 115 -6.17 -11.09 6.75
N GLU A 116 -6.85 -12.17 6.32
CA GLU A 116 -8.30 -12.33 6.53
C GLU A 116 -8.70 -12.30 8.02
N SER A 117 -7.95 -13.00 8.86
CA SER A 117 -8.20 -13.06 10.31
C SER A 117 -7.70 -11.84 11.07
N LEU A 118 -6.97 -10.94 10.40
CA LEU A 118 -6.33 -9.76 10.96
C LEU A 118 -6.92 -8.45 10.42
N GLN A 119 -7.99 -8.50 9.63
CA GLN A 119 -8.58 -7.31 9.00
C GLN A 119 -8.80 -6.15 9.96
N PRO A 120 -9.40 -6.32 11.16
CA PRO A 120 -9.62 -5.19 12.07
C PRO A 120 -8.33 -4.48 12.49
N GLN A 121 -7.29 -5.25 12.83
CA GLN A 121 -5.99 -4.72 13.26
C GLN A 121 -5.26 -4.07 12.09
N LEU A 122 -5.29 -4.71 10.92
CA LEU A 122 -4.69 -4.15 9.72
C LEU A 122 -5.36 -2.86 9.30
N THR A 123 -6.69 -2.77 9.43
CA THR A 123 -7.42 -1.55 9.10
C THR A 123 -6.93 -0.37 9.92
N GLU A 124 -6.85 -0.53 11.25
CA GLU A 124 -6.36 0.53 12.12
C GLU A 124 -4.92 0.96 11.76
N LEU A 125 -4.03 0.00 11.53
CA LEU A 125 -2.65 0.29 11.12
C LEU A 125 -2.59 0.99 9.76
N ILE A 126 -3.41 0.59 8.80
CA ILE A 126 -3.44 1.18 7.47
C ILE A 126 -3.96 2.61 7.53
N GLU A 127 -5.06 2.86 8.24
CA GLU A 127 -5.62 4.19 8.45
C GLU A 127 -4.57 5.11 9.09
N GLN A 128 -3.89 4.65 10.15
CA GLN A 128 -2.87 5.41 10.86
C GLN A 128 -1.63 5.68 9.99
N HIS A 129 -1.14 4.68 9.25
CA HIS A 129 0.10 4.84 8.50
C HIS A 129 -0.09 5.46 7.12
N PHE A 130 -1.27 5.37 6.51
CA PHE A 130 -1.52 5.85 5.15
C PHE A 130 -2.57 6.97 5.07
N HIS A 131 -3.18 7.36 6.20
CA HIS A 131 -4.21 8.40 6.29
C HIS A 131 -5.36 8.16 5.31
N LEU A 132 -5.80 6.90 5.20
CA LEU A 132 -6.86 6.54 4.28
C LEU A 132 -8.22 6.78 4.93
N PRO A 133 -9.12 7.55 4.29
CA PRO A 133 -10.47 7.75 4.80
C PRO A 133 -11.36 6.50 4.61
N TYR A 134 -11.12 5.74 3.54
CA TYR A 134 -11.81 4.50 3.22
C TYR A 134 -10.97 3.70 2.22
N PHE A 135 -11.01 2.37 2.32
CA PHE A 135 -10.39 1.47 1.35
C PHE A 135 -11.04 0.09 1.37
N GLU A 136 -10.77 -0.71 0.34
CA GLU A 136 -11.18 -2.11 0.26
C GLU A 136 -9.97 -3.05 0.27
N PHE A 137 -10.09 -4.18 0.98
CA PHE A 137 -9.13 -5.27 0.85
C PHE A 137 -9.36 -6.04 -0.44
N VAL A 138 -8.29 -6.28 -1.19
CA VAL A 138 -8.26 -7.12 -2.38
C VAL A 138 -7.28 -8.26 -2.13
N TYR A 139 -7.80 -9.47 -2.02
CA TYR A 139 -7.04 -10.68 -1.77
C TYR A 139 -6.55 -11.30 -3.07
N ASP A 140 -5.26 -11.61 -3.14
CA ASP A 140 -4.65 -12.27 -4.30
C ASP A 140 -3.50 -13.17 -3.86
N GLU A 141 -3.40 -14.37 -4.44
CA GLU A 141 -2.38 -15.38 -4.13
C GLU A 141 -0.95 -14.86 -4.27
N HIS A 142 -0.71 -13.88 -5.13
CA HIS A 142 0.58 -13.22 -5.26
C HIS A 142 1.13 -12.68 -3.92
N TRP A 143 0.24 -12.30 -3.02
CA TRP A 143 0.56 -11.71 -1.72
C TRP A 143 0.56 -12.73 -0.58
N ASP A 144 0.27 -14.01 -0.86
CA ASP A 144 0.38 -15.07 0.11
C ASP A 144 1.84 -15.35 0.50
N LEU A 145 2.00 -15.97 1.66
CA LEU A 145 3.31 -16.30 2.21
C LEU A 145 4.00 -17.34 1.32
N GLY A 146 5.20 -17.02 0.88
CA GLY A 146 5.97 -17.84 -0.06
C GLY A 146 5.58 -17.67 -1.53
N HIS A 147 4.64 -16.78 -1.83
CA HIS A 147 4.26 -16.45 -3.19
C HIS A 147 4.87 -15.11 -3.61
N GLY A 148 5.32 -15.03 -4.87
CA GLY A 148 5.90 -13.84 -5.51
C GLY A 148 5.28 -13.62 -6.90
N TRP A 149 5.79 -12.70 -7.72
CA TRP A 149 5.33 -12.66 -9.12
C TRP A 149 5.77 -13.95 -9.79
N SER A 150 5.03 -14.44 -10.79
CA SER A 150 5.38 -15.67 -11.53
C SER A 150 6.76 -15.63 -12.22
N GLY A 151 7.48 -14.50 -12.17
CA GLY A 151 8.88 -14.36 -12.59
C GLY A 151 9.90 -14.17 -11.46
N ASP A 152 9.49 -14.11 -10.19
CA ASP A 152 10.38 -13.97 -9.03
C ASP A 152 10.88 -15.31 -8.48
N MET A 153 10.29 -16.44 -8.91
CA MET A 153 10.83 -17.77 -8.65
C MET A 153 11.86 -18.16 -9.71
N LYS A 154 13.12 -17.78 -9.48
CA LYS A 154 14.30 -18.44 -10.05
C LYS A 154 15.46 -18.46 -9.06
#